data_AF-A0A4Q1DCK8-F1
#
_entry.id   AF-A0A4Q1DCK8-F1
#
_cell.length_a   1.000
_cell.length_b   1.000
_cell.length_c   1.000
_cell.angle_alpha   90.00
_cell.angle_beta   90.00
_cell.angle_gamma   90.00
#
_symmetry.space_group_name_H-M   'P 1'
#
loop_
_entity.id
_entity.type
_entity.pdbx_description
1 polymer ?
#
loop_
_entity_poly.entity_id
_entity_poly.type
_entity_poly.pdbx_seq_one_letter_code
_entity_poly.pdbx_strand_id
1 'polypeptide(L)'
;MINTHLKVRRLIRGRFSENIAILLQKKINQWSFDDFACYLPGLFRYLKKERRALFRKNGYELLALILPPFLEERYITKLLDCIETEELPGSRALLIKSIHKRRLPEQLSIATIRRMMRIDDGCYHRHGIAAAGRAGNEGISLLLDALKCTRNDIEVRQICQVLFISGNLRCLPVLMARLGSLNDKCDKSIYNTMRAIETRFGVPNDLQKLINDPDTWKMRWGTSPQHFVSFMNMLSVLNGFNIESDFVDWYAGLFIAELEIDIGSYESYTALRLSCNKKEWMAELLEEMSHQADGRLTIDKLLQAAGVTYSEASRTAKLSKDMIIECFFIKLNLRIPFS
;
A
#
# COMPACT_ATOMS: atom_id res chain seq x y z
N MET A 1 38.85 16.81 13.77
CA MET A 1 37.41 17.05 13.53
C MET A 1 36.96 18.53 13.61
N ILE A 2 37.61 19.40 14.40
CA ILE A 2 37.24 20.84 14.54
C ILE A 2 37.46 21.64 13.23
N ASN A 3 38.46 21.25 12.44
CA ASN A 3 38.84 21.95 11.20
C ASN A 3 37.82 21.80 10.06
N THR A 4 37.11 20.65 9.99
CA THR A 4 36.10 20.34 8.96
C THR A 4 34.84 21.21 9.12
N HIS A 5 34.41 21.42 10.38
CA HIS A 5 33.26 22.28 10.70
C HIS A 5 33.51 23.76 10.35
N LEU A 6 34.74 24.24 10.52
CA LEU A 6 35.15 25.61 10.21
C LEU A 6 35.23 25.87 8.69
N LYS A 7 35.76 24.92 7.90
CA LYS A 7 35.81 25.03 6.43
C LYS A 7 34.42 25.03 5.80
N VAL A 8 33.54 24.10 6.21
CA VAL A 8 32.14 24.04 5.72
C VAL A 8 31.34 25.27 6.17
N ARG A 9 31.50 25.73 7.42
CA ARG A 9 30.87 26.98 7.87
C ARG A 9 31.37 28.20 7.11
N ARG A 10 32.65 28.30 6.75
CA ARG A 10 33.17 29.42 5.94
C ARG A 10 32.61 29.40 4.52
N LEU A 11 32.50 28.22 3.90
CA LEU A 11 31.85 28.02 2.60
C LEU A 11 30.37 28.46 2.63
N ILE A 12 29.62 28.12 3.68
CA ILE A 12 28.18 28.42 3.77
C ILE A 12 27.90 29.85 4.29
N ARG A 13 28.80 30.44 5.10
CA ARG A 13 28.66 31.81 5.65
C ARG A 13 29.06 32.91 4.67
N GLY A 14 29.93 32.63 3.69
CA GLY A 14 30.03 33.49 2.52
C GLY A 14 28.67 33.50 1.83
N ARG A 15 28.19 34.65 1.35
CA ARG A 15 27.03 34.65 0.43
C ARG A 15 27.39 33.65 -0.66
N PHE A 16 26.68 32.52 -0.75
CA PHE A 16 26.70 31.65 -1.91
C PHE A 16 26.15 32.49 -3.07
N SER A 17 27.01 33.34 -3.62
CA SER A 17 26.74 34.03 -4.87
C SER A 17 26.83 32.99 -5.97
N GLU A 18 26.12 33.21 -7.08
CA GLU A 18 26.24 32.36 -8.28
C GLU A 18 27.70 32.11 -8.66
N ASN A 19 28.59 33.08 -8.42
CA ASN A 19 30.03 32.96 -8.66
C ASN A 19 30.73 31.90 -7.79
N ILE A 20 30.34 31.72 -6.52
CA ILE A 20 30.89 30.66 -5.65
C ILE A 20 30.34 29.29 -6.06
N ALA A 21 29.06 29.21 -6.45
CA ALA A 21 28.48 27.97 -6.97
C ALA A 21 29.15 27.54 -8.29
N ILE A 22 29.43 28.48 -9.20
CA ILE A 22 30.16 28.22 -10.45
C ILE A 22 31.61 27.80 -10.19
N LEU A 23 32.31 28.47 -9.26
CA LEU A 23 33.67 28.11 -8.85
C LEU A 23 33.74 26.74 -8.17
N LEU A 24 32.77 26.44 -7.29
CA LEU A 24 32.64 25.14 -6.66
C LEU A 24 32.29 24.08 -7.70
N GLN A 25 31.37 24.33 -8.63
CA GLN A 25 31.05 23.38 -9.70
C GLN A 25 32.28 23.10 -10.59
N LYS A 26 33.05 24.14 -10.96
CA LYS A 26 34.31 23.98 -11.70
C LYS A 26 35.33 23.16 -10.92
N LYS A 27 35.47 23.38 -9.61
CA LYS A 27 36.39 22.60 -8.75
C LYS A 27 35.89 21.18 -8.46
N ILE A 28 34.58 20.98 -8.28
CA ILE A 28 33.95 19.67 -8.09
C ILE A 28 34.14 18.82 -9.34
N ASN A 29 34.04 19.42 -10.54
CA ASN A 29 34.33 18.73 -11.80
C ASN A 29 35.81 18.36 -11.97
N GLN A 30 36.71 18.94 -11.16
CA GLN A 30 38.16 18.66 -11.16
C GLN A 30 38.60 17.74 -10.01
N TRP A 31 37.73 17.50 -9.03
CA TRP A 31 38.03 16.68 -7.85
C TRP A 31 37.47 15.28 -8.02
N SER A 32 38.17 14.28 -7.50
CA SER A 32 37.63 12.93 -7.40
C SER A 32 36.51 12.90 -6.35
N PHE A 33 35.60 11.92 -6.45
CA PHE A 33 34.54 11.75 -5.46
C PHE A 33 35.10 11.62 -4.03
N ASP A 34 36.20 10.88 -3.89
CA ASP A 34 36.85 10.62 -2.61
C ASP A 34 37.34 11.90 -1.93
N ASP A 35 37.75 12.90 -2.72
CA ASP A 35 38.21 14.20 -2.21
C ASP A 35 37.11 14.96 -1.46
N PHE A 36 35.84 14.80 -1.86
CA PHE A 36 34.72 15.50 -1.22
C PHE A 36 33.80 14.62 -0.37
N ALA A 37 33.83 13.29 -0.53
CA ALA A 37 33.02 12.36 0.26
C ALA A 37 33.22 12.55 1.77
N CYS A 38 34.44 12.92 2.19
CA CYS A 38 34.78 13.19 3.59
C CYS A 38 33.99 14.37 4.21
N TYR A 39 33.42 15.28 3.40
CA TYR A 39 32.64 16.42 3.88
C TYR A 39 31.15 16.10 4.07
N LEU A 40 30.62 15.05 3.41
CA LEU A 40 29.20 14.70 3.48
C LEU A 40 28.69 14.53 4.93
N PRO A 41 29.35 13.75 5.82
CA PRO A 41 28.89 13.60 7.20
C PRO A 41 28.86 14.94 7.96
N GLY A 42 29.81 15.83 7.68
CA GLY A 42 29.87 17.17 8.28
C GLY A 42 28.74 18.07 7.80
N LEU A 43 28.39 17.99 6.52
CA LEU A 43 27.30 18.75 5.92
C LEU A 43 25.92 18.30 6.43
N PHE A 44 25.67 16.98 6.53
CA PHE A 44 24.45 16.46 7.15
C PHE A 44 24.31 16.90 8.62
N ARG A 45 25.41 16.83 9.39
CA ARG A 45 25.42 17.30 10.79
C ARG A 45 25.17 18.80 10.90
N TYR A 46 25.69 19.58 9.95
CA TYR A 46 25.45 21.02 9.88
C TYR A 46 23.97 21.31 9.60
N LEU A 47 23.40 20.69 8.56
CA LEU A 47 21.99 20.87 8.18
C LEU A 47 21.04 20.51 9.32
N LYS A 48 21.31 19.42 10.05
CA LYS A 48 20.52 19.02 11.22
C LYS A 48 20.55 20.03 12.37
N LYS A 49 21.61 20.82 12.51
CA LYS A 49 21.78 21.77 13.62
C LYS A 49 21.43 23.22 13.26
N GLU A 50 21.46 23.57 11.98
CA GLU A 50 21.26 24.94 11.52
C GLU A 50 19.77 25.29 11.51
N ARG A 51 19.40 26.35 12.23
CA ARG A 51 17.99 26.76 12.36
C ARG A 51 17.60 27.81 11.31
N ARG A 52 18.57 28.56 10.82
CA ARG A 52 18.34 29.69 9.90
C ARG A 52 18.04 29.20 8.48
N ALA A 53 16.86 29.54 7.96
CA ALA A 53 16.36 29.14 6.65
C ALA A 53 17.35 29.37 5.49
N LEU A 54 17.94 30.57 5.41
CA LEU A 54 18.90 30.93 4.35
C LEU A 54 20.12 30.01 4.34
N PHE A 55 20.66 29.68 5.51
CA PHE A 55 21.86 28.85 5.63
C PHE A 55 21.57 27.37 5.41
N ARG A 56 20.36 26.91 5.76
CA ARG A 56 19.86 25.59 5.39
C ARG A 56 19.73 25.45 3.88
N LYS A 57 19.09 26.43 3.20
CA LYS A 57 18.95 26.47 1.74
C LYS A 57 20.31 26.33 1.04
N ASN A 58 21.29 27.16 1.39
CA ASN A 58 22.64 27.09 0.81
C ASN A 58 23.33 25.74 1.10
N GLY A 59 23.10 25.16 2.28
CA GLY A 59 23.62 23.85 2.63
C GLY A 59 23.02 22.73 1.78
N TYR A 60 21.73 22.80 1.45
CA TYR A 60 21.06 21.84 0.56
C TYR A 60 21.48 22.00 -0.89
N GLU A 61 21.68 23.23 -1.36
CA GLU A 61 22.26 23.50 -2.67
C GLU A 61 23.67 22.93 -2.78
N LEU A 62 24.51 23.13 -1.76
CA LEU A 62 25.83 22.51 -1.71
C LEU A 62 25.74 20.99 -1.70
N LEU A 63 24.85 20.42 -0.89
CA LEU A 63 24.63 18.96 -0.82
C LEU A 63 24.24 18.40 -2.20
N ALA A 64 23.30 19.03 -2.88
CA ALA A 64 22.87 18.70 -4.24
C ALA A 64 24.01 18.67 -5.26
N LEU A 65 24.99 19.57 -5.12
CA LEU A 65 26.17 19.65 -6.00
C LEU A 65 27.20 18.56 -5.68
N ILE A 66 27.40 18.22 -4.41
CA ILE A 66 28.46 17.29 -3.96
C ILE A 66 27.98 15.86 -3.71
N LEU A 67 26.70 15.54 -3.90
CA LEU A 67 26.25 14.15 -3.75
C LEU A 67 26.83 13.28 -4.88
N PRO A 68 27.30 12.06 -4.59
CA PRO A 68 27.87 11.17 -5.61
C PRO A 68 26.85 10.81 -6.70
N PRO A 69 27.32 10.39 -7.89
CA PRO A 69 26.46 9.78 -8.90
C PRO A 69 25.87 8.44 -8.44
N PHE A 70 26.58 7.69 -7.60
CA PHE A 70 26.12 6.44 -6.97
C PHE A 70 25.89 6.66 -5.48
N LEU A 71 24.64 6.57 -5.02
CA LEU A 71 24.30 6.81 -3.62
C LEU A 71 24.34 5.51 -2.83
N GLU A 72 25.17 5.45 -1.80
CA GLU A 72 25.05 4.39 -0.80
C GLU A 72 23.81 4.62 0.09
N GLU A 73 23.24 3.53 0.62
CA GLU A 73 22.03 3.57 1.45
C GLU A 73 22.17 4.52 2.64
N ARG A 74 23.32 4.54 3.32
CA ARG A 74 23.58 5.44 4.46
C ARG A 74 23.41 6.92 4.12
N TYR A 75 23.63 7.32 2.86
CA TYR A 75 23.41 8.69 2.41
C TYR A 75 21.95 8.92 2.05
N ILE A 76 21.28 7.92 1.46
CA ILE A 76 19.83 7.97 1.18
C ILE A 76 19.07 8.15 2.49
N THR A 77 19.34 7.35 3.52
CA THR A 77 18.67 7.47 4.83
C THR A 77 18.83 8.88 5.42
N LYS A 78 20.03 9.47 5.35
CA LYS A 78 20.27 10.84 5.83
C LYS A 78 19.57 11.90 4.98
N LEU A 79 19.43 11.67 3.68
CA LEU A 79 18.69 12.57 2.79
C LEU A 79 17.19 12.49 3.06
N LEU A 80 16.66 11.29 3.34
CA LEU A 80 15.27 11.10 3.78
C LEU A 80 15.04 11.83 5.11
N ASP A 81 15.96 11.72 6.08
CA ASP A 81 15.87 12.48 7.34
C ASP A 81 15.78 13.99 7.09
N CYS A 82 16.56 14.51 6.13
CA CYS A 82 16.51 15.92 5.76
C CYS A 82 15.19 16.29 5.07
N ILE A 83 14.70 15.45 4.15
CA ILE A 83 13.46 15.69 3.40
C ILE A 83 12.25 15.70 4.34
N GLU A 84 12.20 14.77 5.29
CA GLU A 84 11.11 14.63 6.26
C GLU A 84 11.10 15.77 7.30
N THR A 85 12.25 16.38 7.58
CA THR A 85 12.37 17.47 8.56
C THR A 85 12.38 18.86 7.94
N GLU A 86 12.40 18.98 6.61
CA GLU A 86 12.52 20.27 5.94
C GLU A 86 11.17 20.94 5.71
N GLU A 87 11.00 22.10 6.35
CA GLU A 87 9.79 22.94 6.27
C GLU A 87 9.73 23.79 5.00
N LEU A 88 10.87 24.02 4.31
CA LEU A 88 10.93 24.87 3.12
C LEU A 88 10.71 24.06 1.82
N PRO A 89 9.60 24.29 1.09
CA PRO A 89 9.26 23.51 -0.10
C PRO A 89 10.33 23.55 -1.20
N GLY A 90 10.97 24.71 -1.41
CA GLY A 90 11.98 24.90 -2.46
C GLY A 90 13.28 24.10 -2.21
N SER A 91 13.73 24.01 -0.97
CA SER A 91 14.92 23.23 -0.60
C SER A 91 14.66 21.73 -0.66
N ARG A 92 13.46 21.30 -0.24
CA ARG A 92 12.99 19.93 -0.39
C ARG A 92 12.96 19.50 -1.86
N ALA A 93 12.37 20.31 -2.75
CA ALA A 93 12.32 20.03 -4.19
C ALA A 93 13.72 19.91 -4.82
N LEU A 94 14.67 20.74 -4.38
CA LEU A 94 16.04 20.74 -4.91
C LEU A 94 16.83 19.48 -4.51
N LEU A 95 16.68 19.01 -3.27
CA LEU A 95 17.22 17.73 -2.83
C LEU A 95 16.60 16.56 -3.58
N ILE A 96 15.28 16.61 -3.77
CA ILE A 96 14.55 15.57 -4.47
C ILE A 96 15.05 15.43 -5.91
N LYS A 97 15.10 16.56 -6.64
CA LYS A 97 15.60 16.62 -8.02
C LYS A 97 17.03 16.13 -8.14
N SER A 98 17.84 16.39 -7.12
CA SER A 98 19.23 15.95 -7.07
C SER A 98 19.33 14.43 -6.98
N ILE A 99 18.57 13.80 -6.10
CA ILE A 99 18.62 12.34 -5.92
C ILE A 99 18.00 11.61 -7.11
N HIS A 100 16.97 12.18 -7.75
CA HIS A 100 16.37 11.61 -8.95
C HIS A 100 17.37 11.38 -10.10
N LYS A 101 18.40 12.22 -10.21
CA LYS A 101 19.44 12.08 -11.25
C LYS A 101 20.50 11.03 -10.92
N ARG A 102 20.44 10.38 -9.77
CA ARG A 102 21.50 9.53 -9.23
C ARG A 102 21.08 8.06 -9.25
N ARG A 103 22.08 7.18 -9.39
CA ARG A 103 21.86 5.73 -9.31
C ARG A 103 21.70 5.34 -7.84
N LEU A 104 20.53 4.81 -7.52
CA LEU A 104 20.26 4.17 -6.23
C LEU A 104 20.94 2.80 -6.20
N PRO A 105 21.31 2.29 -5.00
CA PRO A 105 21.92 0.98 -4.88
C PRO A 105 20.88 -0.09 -5.24
N GLU A 106 21.37 -1.23 -5.72
CA GLU A 106 20.50 -2.33 -6.16
C GLU A 106 19.71 -2.91 -4.99
N GLN A 107 20.35 -3.01 -3.83
CA GLN A 107 19.80 -3.46 -2.57
C GLN A 107 19.61 -2.26 -1.63
N LEU A 108 18.38 -2.07 -1.18
CA LEU A 108 17.99 -1.12 -0.15
C LEU A 108 17.26 -1.89 0.95
N SER A 109 17.44 -1.49 2.21
CA SER A 109 16.64 -2.06 3.29
C SER A 109 15.15 -1.72 3.11
N ILE A 110 14.30 -2.64 3.58
CA ILE A 110 12.83 -2.46 3.60
C ILE A 110 12.44 -1.18 4.36
N ALA A 111 13.17 -0.81 5.41
CA ALA A 111 12.91 0.42 6.16
C ALA A 111 13.12 1.66 5.28
N THR A 112 14.21 1.72 4.51
CA THR A 112 14.49 2.81 3.58
C THR A 112 13.45 2.86 2.46
N ILE A 113 13.10 1.71 1.87
CA ILE A 113 12.08 1.62 0.81
C ILE A 113 10.73 2.13 1.30
N ARG A 114 10.29 1.69 2.49
CA ARG A 114 9.03 2.13 3.10
C ARG A 114 8.99 3.64 3.32
N ARG A 115 10.10 4.24 3.77
CA ARG A 115 10.20 5.70 3.91
C ARG A 115 10.08 6.40 2.57
N MET A 116 10.77 5.92 1.53
CA MET A 116 10.67 6.48 0.19
C MET A 116 9.24 6.47 -0.38
N MET A 117 8.49 5.38 -0.15
CA MET A 117 7.09 5.28 -0.58
C MET A 117 6.14 6.22 0.19
N ARG A 118 6.49 6.66 1.40
CA ARG A 118 5.65 7.58 2.19
C ARG A 118 5.87 9.05 1.85
N ILE A 119 6.94 9.39 1.15
CA ILE A 119 7.20 10.77 0.76
C ILE A 119 6.18 11.14 -0.32
N ASP A 120 5.41 12.19 -0.04
CA ASP A 120 4.51 12.85 -0.99
C ASP A 120 5.31 13.60 -2.07
N ASP A 121 6.03 12.84 -2.88
CA ASP A 121 6.75 13.26 -4.06
C ASP A 121 6.73 12.10 -5.07
N GLY A 122 6.16 12.36 -6.25
CA GLY A 122 5.98 11.34 -7.27
C GLY A 122 7.27 10.71 -7.80
N CYS A 123 8.44 11.33 -7.60
CA CYS A 123 9.72 10.70 -7.97
C CYS A 123 10.16 9.71 -6.90
N TYR A 124 10.22 10.09 -5.63
CA TYR A 124 10.63 9.17 -4.55
C TYR A 124 9.71 7.98 -4.42
N HIS A 125 8.43 8.26 -4.46
CA HIS A 125 7.41 7.26 -4.38
C HIS A 125 7.60 6.19 -5.47
N ARG A 126 7.80 6.61 -6.73
CA ARG A 126 8.13 5.71 -7.85
C ARG A 126 9.41 4.89 -7.64
N HIS A 127 10.48 5.51 -7.16
CA HIS A 127 11.74 4.81 -6.90
C HIS A 127 11.59 3.80 -5.74
N GLY A 128 10.78 4.15 -4.74
CA GLY A 128 10.39 3.25 -3.65
C GLY A 128 9.64 2.03 -4.16
N ILE A 129 8.60 2.22 -5.00
CA ILE A 129 7.86 1.12 -5.63
C ILE A 129 8.83 0.22 -6.44
N ALA A 130 9.68 0.80 -7.27
CA ALA A 130 10.64 0.04 -8.07
C ALA A 130 11.66 -0.74 -7.20
N ALA A 131 12.15 -0.12 -6.12
CA ALA A 131 13.05 -0.77 -5.18
C ALA A 131 12.37 -1.90 -4.40
N ALA A 132 11.09 -1.74 -4.03
CA ALA A 132 10.31 -2.78 -3.38
C ALA A 132 10.23 -4.05 -4.24
N GLY A 133 10.04 -3.92 -5.55
CA GLY A 133 10.04 -5.07 -6.47
C GLY A 133 11.35 -5.88 -6.49
N ARG A 134 12.49 -5.26 -6.12
CA ARG A 134 13.79 -5.93 -6.04
C ARG A 134 14.08 -6.53 -4.66
N ALA A 135 13.31 -6.17 -3.64
CA ALA A 135 13.54 -6.56 -2.26
C ALA A 135 12.88 -7.91 -1.87
N GLY A 136 12.48 -8.72 -2.86
CA GLY A 136 11.89 -10.04 -2.65
C GLY A 136 10.52 -9.98 -1.94
N ASN A 137 10.23 -11.00 -1.12
CA ASN A 137 8.91 -11.18 -0.51
C ASN A 137 8.48 -10.02 0.40
N GLU A 138 9.42 -9.45 1.18
CA GLU A 138 9.10 -8.32 2.07
C GLU A 138 8.75 -7.06 1.26
N GLY A 139 9.42 -6.85 0.12
CA GLY A 139 9.08 -5.78 -0.81
C GLY A 139 7.74 -5.97 -1.49
N ILE A 140 7.41 -7.21 -1.88
CA ILE A 140 6.07 -7.56 -2.41
C ILE A 140 4.99 -7.24 -1.37
N SER A 141 5.18 -7.61 -0.10
CA SER A 141 4.24 -7.25 0.97
C SER A 141 4.01 -5.75 1.07
N LEU A 142 5.06 -4.92 1.00
CA LEU A 142 4.91 -3.46 0.98
C LEU A 142 4.08 -2.96 -0.22
N LEU A 143 4.32 -3.53 -1.40
CA LEU A 143 3.57 -3.17 -2.61
C LEU A 143 2.09 -3.55 -2.49
N LEU A 144 1.79 -4.71 -1.91
CA LEU A 144 0.42 -5.15 -1.66
C LEU A 144 -0.29 -4.25 -0.64
N ASP A 145 0.40 -3.86 0.43
CA ASP A 145 -0.14 -2.92 1.42
C ASP A 145 -0.43 -1.55 0.79
N ALA A 146 0.48 -1.04 -0.04
CA ALA A 146 0.25 0.20 -0.78
C ALA A 146 -0.93 0.07 -1.77
N LEU A 147 -1.02 -1.05 -2.49
CA LEU A 147 -2.09 -1.32 -3.45
C LEU A 147 -3.48 -1.42 -2.78
N LYS A 148 -3.54 -1.97 -1.56
CA LYS A 148 -4.75 -2.06 -0.73
C LYS A 148 -5.25 -0.71 -0.23
N CYS A 149 -4.40 0.31 -0.15
CA CYS A 149 -4.76 1.60 0.44
C CYS A 149 -4.87 2.73 -0.60
N THR A 150 -4.15 2.66 -1.71
CA THR A 150 -4.10 3.77 -2.67
C THR A 150 -5.38 3.90 -3.50
N ARG A 151 -5.86 5.13 -3.71
CA ARG A 151 -6.92 5.47 -4.68
C ARG A 151 -6.36 6.11 -5.95
N ASN A 152 -5.04 6.26 -6.04
CA ASN A 152 -4.39 6.93 -7.14
C ASN A 152 -4.14 5.97 -8.31
N ASP A 153 -4.87 6.15 -9.41
CA ASP A 153 -4.76 5.36 -10.64
C ASP A 153 -3.33 5.29 -11.22
N ILE A 154 -2.52 6.34 -11.02
CA ILE A 154 -1.14 6.35 -11.47
C ILE A 154 -0.28 5.43 -10.60
N GLU A 155 -0.47 5.47 -9.28
CA GLU A 155 0.23 4.61 -8.33
C GLU A 155 -0.16 3.14 -8.53
N VAL A 156 -1.46 2.84 -8.69
CA VAL A 156 -1.95 1.49 -8.99
C VAL A 156 -1.23 0.90 -10.20
N ARG A 157 -1.15 1.65 -11.30
CA ARG A 157 -0.47 1.21 -12.52
C ARG A 157 1.03 1.00 -12.31
N GLN A 158 1.69 1.84 -11.52
CA GLN A 158 3.11 1.69 -11.21
C GLN A 158 3.38 0.44 -10.38
N ILE A 159 2.55 0.19 -9.35
CA ILE A 159 2.64 -1.03 -8.55
C ILE A 159 2.39 -2.26 -9.43
N CYS A 160 1.36 -2.23 -10.28
CA CYS A 160 1.07 -3.31 -11.23
C CYS A 160 2.26 -3.57 -12.18
N GLN A 161 2.91 -2.55 -12.73
CA GLN A 161 4.10 -2.71 -13.57
C GLN A 161 5.23 -3.44 -12.86
N VAL A 162 5.45 -3.14 -11.57
CA VAL A 162 6.49 -3.80 -10.78
C VAL A 162 6.08 -5.24 -10.44
N LEU A 163 4.83 -5.47 -10.02
CA LEU A 163 4.31 -6.81 -9.75
C LEU A 163 4.20 -7.67 -11.02
N PHE A 164 4.02 -7.08 -12.19
CA PHE A 164 4.04 -7.78 -13.47
C PHE A 164 5.38 -8.49 -13.67
N ILE A 165 6.49 -7.94 -13.18
CA ILE A 165 7.83 -8.53 -13.33
C ILE A 165 8.22 -9.36 -12.11
N SER A 166 7.88 -8.90 -10.90
CA SER A 166 8.41 -9.43 -9.63
C SER A 166 7.37 -10.16 -8.76
N GLY A 167 6.08 -10.03 -9.09
CA GLY A 167 4.98 -10.56 -8.30
C GLY A 167 4.95 -12.09 -8.23
N ASN A 168 4.31 -12.60 -7.18
CA ASN A 168 4.09 -14.03 -6.95
C ASN A 168 2.60 -14.32 -6.72
N LEU A 169 2.24 -15.59 -6.50
CA LEU A 169 0.84 -16.01 -6.31
C LEU A 169 0.12 -15.29 -5.15
N ARG A 170 0.84 -14.79 -4.14
CA ARG A 170 0.25 -14.03 -3.02
C ARG A 170 -0.30 -12.67 -3.45
N CYS A 171 0.06 -12.19 -4.64
CA CYS A 171 -0.48 -10.94 -5.18
C CYS A 171 -1.91 -11.12 -5.73
N LEU A 172 -2.29 -12.34 -6.12
CA LEU A 172 -3.56 -12.60 -6.81
C LEU A 172 -4.79 -12.15 -6.00
N PRO A 173 -4.93 -12.46 -4.68
CA PRO A 173 -6.12 -12.03 -3.94
C PRO A 173 -6.28 -10.50 -3.91
N VAL A 174 -5.18 -9.77 -3.75
CA VAL A 174 -5.18 -8.30 -3.74
C VAL A 174 -5.52 -7.74 -5.13
N LEU A 175 -4.95 -8.31 -6.19
CA LEU A 175 -5.22 -7.89 -7.57
C LEU A 175 -6.68 -8.18 -7.96
N MET A 176 -7.19 -9.36 -7.62
CA MET A 176 -8.60 -9.74 -7.81
C MET A 176 -9.53 -8.79 -7.07
N ALA A 177 -9.24 -8.49 -5.80
CA ALA A 177 -10.01 -7.52 -5.03
C ALA A 177 -10.07 -6.13 -5.70
N ARG A 178 -9.02 -5.73 -6.41
CA ARG A 178 -8.95 -4.42 -7.06
C ARG A 178 -9.68 -4.35 -8.40
N LEU A 179 -9.91 -5.48 -9.05
CA LEU A 179 -10.60 -5.55 -10.33
C LEU A 179 -12.04 -5.02 -10.21
N GLY A 180 -12.42 -4.06 -11.05
CA GLY A 180 -13.78 -3.48 -11.09
C GLY A 180 -14.07 -2.47 -9.97
N SER A 181 -13.04 -2.01 -9.24
CA SER A 181 -13.20 -1.09 -8.09
C SER A 181 -12.85 0.37 -8.37
N LEU A 182 -12.13 0.69 -9.45
CA LEU A 182 -11.58 2.03 -9.68
C LEU A 182 -11.86 2.62 -11.08
N ASN A 183 -11.52 1.92 -12.17
CA ASN A 183 -11.64 2.38 -13.56
C ASN A 183 -11.16 1.31 -14.57
N ASP A 184 -11.74 1.26 -15.78
CA ASP A 184 -11.35 0.38 -16.89
C ASP A 184 -9.85 0.41 -17.21
N LYS A 185 -9.21 1.59 -17.13
CA LYS A 185 -7.78 1.75 -17.44
C LYS A 185 -6.85 1.08 -16.42
N CYS A 186 -7.25 1.08 -15.15
CA CYS A 186 -6.52 0.40 -14.08
C CYS A 186 -6.78 -1.10 -14.12
N ASP A 187 -8.01 -1.50 -14.40
CA ASP A 187 -8.41 -2.90 -14.50
C ASP A 187 -7.62 -3.66 -15.57
N LYS A 188 -7.36 -3.04 -16.72
CA LYS A 188 -6.47 -3.63 -17.74
C LYS A 188 -5.05 -3.91 -17.21
N SER A 189 -4.51 -3.01 -16.39
CA SER A 189 -3.17 -3.19 -15.81
C SER A 189 -3.14 -4.28 -14.74
N ILE A 190 -4.19 -4.34 -13.92
CA ILE A 190 -4.39 -5.37 -12.91
C ILE A 190 -4.52 -6.75 -13.57
N TYR A 191 -5.40 -6.87 -14.57
CA TYR A 191 -5.63 -8.11 -15.32
C TYR A 191 -4.36 -8.62 -16.00
N ASN A 192 -3.63 -7.74 -16.69
CA ASN A 192 -2.36 -8.11 -17.33
C ASN A 192 -1.33 -8.60 -16.29
N THR A 193 -1.32 -8.00 -15.10
CA THR A 193 -0.45 -8.41 -13.99
C THR A 193 -0.83 -9.79 -13.47
N MET A 194 -2.12 -10.05 -13.25
CA MET A 194 -2.62 -11.38 -12.85
C MET A 194 -2.23 -12.45 -13.87
N ARG A 195 -2.49 -12.22 -15.16
CA ARG A 195 -2.11 -13.14 -16.25
C ARG A 195 -0.61 -13.42 -16.30
N ALA A 196 0.22 -12.40 -16.10
CA ALA A 196 1.68 -12.58 -16.08
C ALA A 196 2.15 -13.44 -14.89
N ILE A 197 1.50 -13.32 -13.74
CA ILE A 197 1.76 -14.14 -12.57
C ILE A 197 1.27 -15.57 -12.83
N GLU A 198 0.03 -15.76 -13.26
CA GLU A 198 -0.53 -17.08 -13.60
C GLU A 198 0.37 -17.86 -14.57
N THR A 199 0.81 -17.20 -15.64
CA THR A 199 1.67 -17.79 -16.67
C THR A 199 3.04 -18.16 -16.08
N ARG A 200 3.66 -17.29 -15.28
CA ARG A 200 4.99 -17.54 -14.71
C ARG A 200 5.00 -18.72 -13.74
N PHE A 201 3.93 -18.89 -12.98
CA PHE A 201 3.83 -19.94 -11.96
C PHE A 201 3.09 -21.20 -12.45
N GLY A 202 2.70 -21.25 -13.73
CA GLY A 202 2.08 -22.43 -14.33
C GLY A 202 0.74 -22.79 -13.69
N VAL A 203 -0.10 -21.79 -13.37
CA VAL A 203 -1.42 -22.04 -12.75
C VAL A 203 -2.27 -22.90 -13.70
N PRO A 204 -2.87 -24.02 -13.25
CA PRO A 204 -3.72 -24.86 -14.09
C PRO A 204 -4.86 -24.09 -14.77
N ASN A 205 -5.20 -24.45 -16.01
CA ASN A 205 -6.23 -23.76 -16.80
C ASN A 205 -7.59 -23.64 -16.10
N ASP A 206 -7.98 -24.66 -15.33
CA ASP A 206 -9.25 -24.64 -14.60
C ASP A 206 -9.23 -23.59 -13.47
N LEU A 207 -8.10 -23.46 -12.78
CA LEU A 207 -7.90 -22.40 -11.78
C LEU A 207 -7.75 -21.02 -12.43
N GLN A 208 -7.13 -20.91 -13.60
CA GLN A 208 -7.08 -19.65 -14.33
C GLN A 208 -8.48 -19.18 -14.72
N LYS A 209 -9.35 -20.07 -15.22
CA LYS A 209 -10.74 -19.70 -15.53
C LYS A 209 -11.46 -19.15 -14.31
N LEU A 210 -11.26 -19.79 -13.15
CA LEU A 210 -11.82 -19.33 -11.88
C LEU A 210 -11.22 -17.97 -11.46
N ILE A 211 -9.90 -17.77 -11.53
CA ILE A 211 -9.28 -16.49 -11.15
C ILE A 211 -9.74 -15.33 -12.06
N ASN A 212 -9.90 -15.60 -13.36
CA ASN A 212 -10.21 -14.58 -14.36
C ASN A 212 -11.71 -14.27 -14.51
N ASP A 213 -12.58 -15.03 -13.85
CA ASP A 213 -14.02 -14.78 -13.86
C ASP A 213 -14.47 -14.18 -12.51
N PRO A 214 -14.72 -12.85 -12.44
CA PRO A 214 -15.15 -12.18 -11.22
C PRO A 214 -16.39 -12.79 -10.58
N ASP A 215 -17.31 -13.35 -11.37
CA ASP A 215 -18.56 -13.93 -10.87
C ASP A 215 -18.31 -15.20 -10.03
N THR A 216 -17.16 -15.86 -10.21
CA THR A 216 -16.84 -17.09 -9.48
C THR A 216 -16.32 -16.84 -8.06
N TRP A 217 -15.72 -15.67 -7.81
CA TRP A 217 -15.12 -15.32 -6.51
C TRP A 217 -15.74 -14.09 -5.88
N LYS A 218 -16.70 -13.43 -6.53
CA LYS A 218 -17.55 -12.44 -5.88
C LYS A 218 -18.45 -13.14 -4.87
N MET A 219 -18.38 -12.73 -3.60
CA MET A 219 -19.31 -13.21 -2.61
C MET A 219 -20.71 -12.68 -2.94
N ARG A 220 -21.70 -13.57 -2.98
CA ARG A 220 -23.11 -13.21 -3.12
C ARG A 220 -23.83 -13.47 -1.81
N TRP A 221 -24.69 -12.54 -1.40
CA TRP A 221 -25.56 -12.77 -0.25
C TRP A 221 -26.59 -13.83 -0.59
N GLY A 222 -26.56 -14.93 0.16
CA GLY A 222 -27.39 -16.11 -0.13
C GLY A 222 -28.70 -16.19 0.65
N THR A 223 -28.99 -15.22 1.52
CA THR A 223 -30.18 -15.24 2.41
C THR A 223 -31.11 -14.07 2.11
N SER A 224 -32.22 -13.95 2.86
CA SER A 224 -33.21 -12.91 2.56
C SER A 224 -32.72 -11.49 2.92
N PRO A 225 -33.31 -10.44 2.33
CA PRO A 225 -32.99 -9.05 2.69
C PRO A 225 -33.24 -8.73 4.17
N GLN A 226 -34.19 -9.42 4.81
CA GLN A 226 -34.48 -9.29 6.24
C GLN A 226 -33.33 -9.85 7.11
N HIS A 227 -32.71 -10.96 6.69
CA HIS A 227 -31.51 -11.48 7.34
C HIS A 227 -30.33 -10.53 7.17
N PHE A 228 -30.24 -9.83 6.03
CA PHE A 228 -29.24 -8.79 5.82
C PHE A 228 -29.42 -7.61 6.79
N VAL A 229 -30.66 -7.13 7.00
CA VAL A 229 -30.94 -6.10 8.01
C VAL A 229 -30.48 -6.55 9.39
N SER A 230 -30.74 -7.80 9.76
CA SER A 230 -30.33 -8.37 11.05
C SER A 230 -28.81 -8.48 11.19
N PHE A 231 -28.10 -8.85 10.12
CA PHE A 231 -26.64 -8.85 10.06
C PHE A 231 -26.07 -7.44 10.25
N MET A 232 -26.63 -6.43 9.58
CA MET A 232 -26.20 -5.04 9.72
C MET A 232 -26.49 -4.47 11.11
N ASN A 233 -27.62 -4.85 11.72
CA ASN A 233 -27.94 -4.49 13.11
C ASN A 233 -26.93 -5.10 14.08
N MET A 234 -26.57 -6.38 13.89
CA MET A 234 -25.55 -7.06 14.70
C MET A 234 -24.19 -6.38 14.57
N LEU A 235 -23.76 -6.07 13.34
CA LEU A 235 -22.52 -5.33 13.10
C LEU A 235 -22.54 -3.95 13.78
N SER A 236 -23.67 -3.25 13.74
CA SER A 236 -23.82 -1.96 14.40
C SER A 236 -23.65 -2.08 15.91
N VAL A 237 -24.29 -3.06 16.55
CA VAL A 237 -24.17 -3.32 17.99
C VAL A 237 -22.73 -3.68 18.37
N LEU A 238 -22.08 -4.57 17.61
CA LEU A 238 -20.71 -5.02 17.88
C LEU A 238 -19.68 -3.88 17.78
N ASN A 239 -19.92 -2.90 16.92
CA ASN A 239 -19.05 -1.73 16.75
C ASN A 239 -19.50 -0.51 17.59
N GLY A 240 -20.55 -0.66 18.41
CA GLY A 240 -21.07 0.43 19.25
C GLY A 240 -21.75 1.56 18.49
N PHE A 241 -22.18 1.32 17.25
CA PHE A 241 -22.93 2.29 16.46
C PHE A 241 -24.41 2.28 16.82
N ASN A 242 -25.04 3.47 16.75
CA ASN A 242 -26.50 3.54 16.82
C ASN A 242 -27.09 2.93 15.54
N ILE A 243 -27.94 1.91 15.70
CA ILE A 243 -28.61 1.16 14.63
C ILE A 243 -29.44 2.08 13.71
N GLU A 244 -29.88 3.23 14.21
CA GLU A 244 -30.67 4.19 13.43
C GLU A 244 -29.84 5.31 12.80
N SER A 245 -28.51 5.24 12.88
CA SER A 245 -27.66 6.29 12.32
C SER A 245 -27.52 6.19 10.80
N ASP A 246 -27.41 7.35 10.15
CA ASP A 246 -27.08 7.46 8.71
C ASP A 246 -25.76 6.76 8.36
N PHE A 247 -24.87 6.58 9.36
CA PHE A 247 -23.64 5.82 9.21
C PHE A 247 -23.90 4.34 8.92
N VAL A 248 -24.87 3.72 9.61
CA VAL A 248 -25.26 2.32 9.37
C VAL A 248 -25.90 2.16 8.00
N ASP A 249 -26.72 3.13 7.57
CA ASP A 249 -27.36 3.10 6.26
C ASP A 249 -26.33 3.28 5.12
N TRP A 250 -25.34 4.17 5.29
CA TRP A 250 -24.19 4.29 4.38
C TRP A 250 -23.36 3.00 4.33
N TYR A 251 -23.06 2.41 5.49
CA TYR A 251 -22.29 1.18 5.62
C TYR A 251 -23.02 0.00 4.95
N ALA A 252 -24.33 -0.13 5.16
CA ALA A 252 -25.17 -1.13 4.52
C ALA A 252 -25.18 -0.98 2.99
N GLY A 253 -25.20 0.26 2.48
CA GLY A 253 -25.09 0.52 1.04
C GLY A 253 -23.82 -0.06 0.43
N LEU A 254 -22.69 -0.01 1.15
CA LEU A 254 -21.43 -0.62 0.70
C LEU A 254 -21.52 -2.15 0.66
N PHE A 255 -22.14 -2.78 1.66
CA PHE A 255 -22.35 -4.23 1.69
C PHE A 255 -23.33 -4.68 0.60
N ILE A 256 -24.41 -3.94 0.35
CA ILE A 256 -25.36 -4.22 -0.73
C ILE A 256 -24.64 -4.26 -2.07
N ALA A 257 -23.82 -3.24 -2.35
CA ALA A 257 -23.07 -3.14 -3.60
C ALA A 257 -21.99 -4.23 -3.74
N GLU A 258 -21.36 -4.64 -2.63
CA GLU A 258 -20.28 -5.63 -2.66
C GLU A 258 -20.78 -7.07 -2.70
N LEU A 259 -21.84 -7.38 -1.96
CA LEU A 259 -22.44 -8.71 -1.84
C LEU A 259 -23.58 -8.98 -2.83
N GLU A 260 -23.86 -8.03 -3.74
CA GLU A 260 -24.97 -8.10 -4.71
C GLU A 260 -26.30 -8.45 -4.05
N ILE A 261 -26.60 -7.76 -2.95
CA ILE A 261 -27.81 -8.05 -2.19
C ILE A 261 -29.00 -7.53 -2.97
N ASP A 262 -29.86 -8.45 -3.41
CA ASP A 262 -31.13 -8.09 -4.02
C ASP A 262 -32.08 -7.56 -2.94
N ILE A 263 -32.18 -6.25 -2.82
CA ILE A 263 -33.14 -5.59 -1.94
C ILE A 263 -34.53 -5.46 -2.60
N GLY A 264 -34.78 -6.13 -3.73
CA GLY A 264 -36.10 -6.21 -4.37
C GLY A 264 -36.69 -4.85 -4.70
N SER A 265 -37.92 -4.59 -4.24
CA SER A 265 -38.65 -3.34 -4.47
C SER A 265 -38.26 -2.17 -3.56
N TYR A 266 -37.31 -2.37 -2.63
CA TYR A 266 -36.90 -1.32 -1.71
C TYR A 266 -35.87 -0.40 -2.39
N GLU A 267 -36.15 0.91 -2.45
CA GLU A 267 -35.27 1.90 -3.10
C GLU A 267 -33.94 2.12 -2.35
N SER A 268 -33.88 1.78 -1.06
CA SER A 268 -32.70 1.97 -0.20
C SER A 268 -32.68 0.98 0.96
N TYR A 269 -31.51 0.83 1.59
CA TYR A 269 -31.40 0.07 2.83
C TYR A 269 -32.27 0.65 3.95
N THR A 270 -32.41 1.97 4.03
CA THR A 270 -33.29 2.63 5.01
C THR A 270 -34.74 2.17 4.84
N ALA A 271 -35.23 2.11 3.60
CA ALA A 271 -36.58 1.63 3.31
C ALA A 271 -36.77 0.15 3.70
N LEU A 272 -35.77 -0.69 3.40
CA LEU A 272 -35.76 -2.10 3.81
C LEU A 272 -35.69 -2.26 5.34
N ARG A 273 -34.90 -1.44 6.04
CA ARG A 273 -34.75 -1.48 7.49
C ARG A 273 -36.03 -1.07 8.20
N LEU A 274 -36.75 -0.07 7.68
CA LEU A 274 -38.02 0.40 8.23
C LEU A 274 -39.17 -0.61 8.04
N SER A 275 -39.10 -1.46 7.01
CA SER A 275 -40.10 -2.51 6.77
C SER A 275 -39.85 -3.79 7.57
N CYS A 276 -38.70 -3.92 8.24
CA CYS A 276 -38.32 -5.10 9.01
C CYS A 276 -38.64 -4.95 10.52
N ASN A 277 -39.24 -5.96 11.14
CA ASN A 277 -39.54 -5.96 12.58
C ASN A 277 -38.29 -6.30 13.41
N LYS A 278 -37.65 -5.30 14.04
CA LYS A 278 -36.27 -5.35 14.57
C LYS A 278 -35.93 -6.48 15.56
N LYS A 279 -36.89 -7.10 16.24
CA LYS A 279 -36.62 -8.02 17.38
C LYS A 279 -36.66 -9.51 17.04
N GLU A 280 -37.50 -9.94 16.11
CA GLU A 280 -37.70 -11.37 15.80
C GLU A 280 -36.52 -11.91 14.97
N TRP A 281 -36.11 -11.17 13.95
CA TRP A 281 -35.08 -11.63 12.99
C TRP A 281 -33.65 -11.66 13.54
N MET A 282 -33.32 -10.84 14.55
CA MET A 282 -32.00 -10.92 15.19
C MET A 282 -31.84 -12.19 16.01
N ALA A 283 -32.91 -12.65 16.68
CA ALA A 283 -32.89 -13.89 17.44
C ALA A 283 -32.75 -15.09 16.51
N GLU A 284 -33.52 -15.13 15.41
CA GLU A 284 -33.43 -16.16 14.39
C GLU A 284 -32.04 -16.23 13.74
N LEU A 285 -31.44 -15.09 13.38
CA LEU A 285 -30.09 -15.05 12.81
C LEU A 285 -29.03 -15.55 13.80
N LEU A 286 -29.12 -15.17 15.08
CA LEU A 286 -28.18 -15.63 16.11
C LEU A 286 -28.29 -17.12 16.36
N GLU A 287 -29.50 -17.67 16.37
CA GLU A 287 -29.77 -19.10 16.51
C GLU A 287 -29.22 -19.88 15.30
N GLU A 288 -29.46 -19.40 14.08
CA GLU A 288 -28.94 -20.02 12.86
C GLU A 288 -27.40 -19.96 12.80
N MET A 289 -26.80 -18.83 13.17
CA MET A 289 -25.34 -18.70 13.25
C MET A 289 -24.74 -19.62 14.32
N SER A 290 -25.40 -19.77 15.48
CA SER A 290 -24.98 -20.70 16.54
C SER A 290 -25.00 -22.14 16.04
N HIS A 291 -26.10 -22.57 15.41
CA HIS A 291 -26.23 -23.93 14.86
C HIS A 291 -25.20 -24.22 13.75
N GLN A 292 -24.93 -23.25 12.87
CA GLN A 292 -23.91 -23.41 11.82
C GLN A 292 -22.48 -23.45 12.39
N ALA A 293 -22.20 -22.67 13.44
CA ALA A 293 -20.90 -22.66 14.11
C ALA A 293 -20.63 -23.98 14.86
N ASP A 294 -21.63 -24.47 15.60
CA ASP A 294 -21.54 -25.72 16.33
C ASP A 294 -21.38 -26.92 15.38
N GLY A 295 -22.12 -26.94 14.26
CA GLY A 295 -21.98 -27.99 13.25
C GLY A 295 -20.59 -28.05 12.62
N ARG A 296 -20.01 -26.89 12.25
CA ARG A 296 -18.68 -26.83 11.60
C ARG A 296 -17.53 -27.12 12.57
N LEU A 297 -17.56 -26.55 13.77
CA LEU A 297 -16.51 -26.77 14.78
C LEU A 297 -16.47 -28.23 15.24
N THR A 298 -17.63 -28.88 15.32
CA THR A 298 -17.73 -30.28 15.72
C THR A 298 -17.18 -31.22 14.64
N ILE A 299 -17.50 -30.96 13.36
CA ILE A 299 -17.03 -31.79 12.25
C ILE A 299 -15.52 -31.62 12.02
N ASP A 300 -14.99 -30.39 12.00
CA ASP A 300 -13.54 -30.19 11.77
C ASP A 300 -12.68 -30.76 12.93
N LYS A 301 -13.16 -30.67 14.18
CA LYS A 301 -12.49 -31.30 15.34
C LYS A 301 -12.56 -32.82 15.28
N LEU A 302 -13.68 -33.40 14.86
CA LEU A 302 -13.83 -34.85 14.68
C LEU A 302 -12.94 -35.37 13.54
N LEU A 303 -12.85 -34.65 12.42
CA LEU A 303 -11.98 -35.01 11.29
C LEU A 303 -10.49 -34.90 11.65
N GLN A 304 -10.09 -33.88 12.40
CA GLN A 304 -8.73 -33.77 12.94
C GLN A 304 -8.41 -34.87 13.95
N ALA A 305 -9.32 -35.16 14.88
CA ALA A 305 -9.14 -36.23 15.86
C ALA A 305 -9.11 -37.63 15.21
N ALA A 306 -9.82 -37.82 14.10
CA ALA A 306 -9.83 -39.03 13.30
C ALA A 306 -8.64 -39.14 12.32
N GLY A 307 -7.73 -38.15 12.28
CA GLY A 307 -6.58 -38.15 11.38
C GLY A 307 -6.95 -38.06 9.89
N VAL A 308 -8.19 -37.65 9.57
CA VAL A 308 -8.68 -37.55 8.19
C VAL A 308 -8.02 -36.33 7.54
N THR A 309 -7.07 -36.59 6.65
CA THR A 309 -6.44 -35.52 5.87
C THR A 309 -7.32 -35.15 4.67
N TYR A 310 -7.46 -33.86 4.40
CA TYR A 310 -8.17 -33.38 3.21
C TYR A 310 -7.53 -33.94 1.93
N SER A 311 -8.38 -34.46 1.04
CA SER A 311 -8.00 -34.78 -0.35
C SER A 311 -7.45 -33.54 -1.06
N GLU A 312 -6.69 -33.72 -2.14
CA GLU A 312 -6.15 -32.61 -2.93
C GLU A 312 -7.25 -31.68 -3.47
N ALA A 313 -8.39 -32.24 -3.88
CA ALA A 313 -9.58 -31.48 -4.26
C ALA A 313 -10.15 -30.67 -3.08
N SER A 314 -10.24 -31.25 -1.89
CA SER A 314 -10.71 -30.57 -0.68
C SER A 314 -9.74 -29.49 -0.18
N ARG A 315 -8.42 -29.67 -0.35
CA ARG A 315 -7.40 -28.65 -0.06
C ARG A 315 -7.51 -27.48 -1.03
N THR A 316 -7.72 -27.77 -2.30
CA THR A 316 -7.90 -26.76 -3.36
C THR A 316 -9.16 -25.94 -3.11
N ALA A 317 -10.27 -26.59 -2.75
CA ALA A 317 -11.53 -25.93 -2.40
C ALA A 317 -11.43 -25.07 -1.12
N LYS A 318 -10.62 -25.49 -0.13
CA LYS A 318 -10.34 -24.69 1.06
C LYS A 318 -9.49 -23.46 0.71
N LEU A 319 -8.43 -23.64 -0.06
CA LEU A 319 -7.53 -22.56 -0.46
C LEU A 319 -8.24 -21.52 -1.36
N SER A 320 -9.13 -21.96 -2.26
CA SER A 320 -9.98 -21.06 -3.03
C SER A 320 -10.95 -20.28 -2.14
N LYS A 321 -11.54 -20.93 -1.12
CA LYS A 321 -12.41 -20.26 -0.15
C LYS A 321 -11.66 -19.21 0.68
N ASP A 322 -10.48 -19.54 1.18
CA ASP A 322 -9.65 -18.61 1.95
C ASP A 322 -9.24 -17.40 1.09
N MET A 323 -8.89 -17.62 -0.18
CA MET A 323 -8.61 -16.56 -1.15
C MET A 323 -9.84 -15.66 -1.40
N ILE A 324 -11.03 -16.25 -1.57
CA ILE A 324 -12.28 -15.49 -1.74
C ILE A 324 -12.59 -14.63 -0.52
N ILE A 325 -12.39 -15.16 0.69
CA ILE A 325 -12.56 -14.43 1.95
C ILE A 325 -11.57 -13.26 2.02
N GLU A 326 -10.29 -13.48 1.70
CA GLU A 326 -9.29 -12.42 1.69
C GLU A 326 -9.63 -11.33 0.66
N CYS A 327 -10.04 -11.71 -0.55
CA CYS A 327 -10.52 -10.78 -1.58
C CYS A 327 -11.67 -9.90 -1.07
N PHE A 328 -12.66 -10.52 -0.42
CA PHE A 328 -13.83 -9.82 0.12
C PHE A 328 -13.44 -8.77 1.17
N PHE A 329 -12.61 -9.14 2.15
CA PHE A 329 -12.17 -8.18 3.17
C PHE A 329 -11.32 -7.05 2.58
N ILE A 330 -10.48 -7.34 1.58
CA ILE A 330 -9.72 -6.29 0.89
C ILE A 330 -10.66 -5.34 0.15
N LYS A 331 -11.68 -5.85 -0.56
CA LYS A 331 -12.69 -5.02 -1.24
C LYS A 331 -13.47 -4.13 -0.29
N LEU A 332 -13.88 -4.68 0.84
CA LEU A 332 -14.50 -3.91 1.92
C LEU A 332 -13.57 -2.80 2.42
N ASN A 333 -12.30 -3.12 2.72
CA ASN A 333 -11.31 -2.12 3.20
C ASN A 333 -10.98 -1.03 2.17
N LEU A 334 -11.16 -1.29 0.87
CA LEU A 334 -10.98 -0.27 -0.18
C LEU A 334 -12.11 0.76 -0.19
N ARG A 335 -13.32 0.32 0.14
CA ARG A 335 -14.54 1.14 0.12
C ARG A 335 -14.84 1.78 1.47
N ILE A 336 -14.48 1.10 2.56
CA ILE A 336 -14.62 1.56 3.94
C ILE A 336 -13.26 2.09 4.40
N PRO A 337 -13.10 3.41 4.63
CA PRO A 337 -11.89 3.93 5.26
C PRO A 337 -11.91 3.52 6.74
N PHE A 338 -11.25 2.40 7.07
CA PHE A 338 -10.90 2.13 8.46
C PHE A 338 -9.77 3.08 8.84
N SER A 339 -10.09 4.04 9.72
CA SER A 339 -9.13 4.99 10.30
C SER A 339 -8.26 4.34 11.36
#